data_AF-A0A376U851-F1
#
_entry.id   AF-A0A376U851-F1
#
_cell.length_a   1.000
_cell.length_b   1.000
_cell.length_c   1.000
_cell.angle_alpha   90.00
_cell.angle_beta   90.00
_cell.angle_gamma   90.00
#
_symmetry.space_group_name_H-M   'P 1'
#
loop_
_entity.id
_entity.type
_entity.pdbx_description
1 polymer ?
#
loop_
_entity_poly.entity_id
_entity_poly.type
_entity_poly.pdbx_seq_one_letter_code
_entity_poly.pdbx_strand_id
1 'polypeptide(L)'
;MLGGGENALMLPEQASNIRLQSSETPQEIFRNNLDALVDGPWGGVINTGSRLIPLSLAWRSLADHQSAAANDIRQMIQDNRLRLMQLAGPGARFTWWGEDGNGDAFLTAWAWYADWQASQALGVTQQPEYWQHMLDSYAEQADNMPLLHRALVLAWAQEMNLPCKTLLKGLDEAIARRGTKDEDFSEEDIRDINDSLILDTPESPLADAVANVLTMTLLKKAQLKSTVMPQVQQYAWDKRQTAISRWRTRLCCSIAVVTLPRRPLF
;
A
#
# COMPACT_ATOMS: atom_id res chain seq x y z
N MET A 1 9.92 -14.34 17.59
CA MET A 1 9.76 -14.49 19.05
C MET A 1 11.14 -14.35 19.67
N LEU A 2 11.33 -13.38 20.56
CA LEU A 2 12.58 -13.28 21.33
C LEU A 2 12.59 -14.45 22.32
N GLY A 3 13.64 -15.27 22.28
CA GLY A 3 13.80 -16.38 23.22
C GLY A 3 14.01 -15.82 24.64
N GLY A 4 13.50 -16.55 25.65
CA GLY A 4 13.74 -16.18 27.05
C GLY A 4 15.24 -16.15 27.37
N GLY A 5 15.71 -15.00 27.88
CA GLY A 5 17.11 -14.71 28.20
C GLY A 5 17.38 -13.21 28.27
N GLU A 6 18.56 -12.81 28.75
CA GLU A 6 19.01 -11.40 28.70
C GLU A 6 19.35 -11.01 27.26
N ASN A 7 18.50 -10.19 26.64
CA ASN A 7 18.74 -9.60 25.32
C ASN A 7 19.17 -8.13 25.53
N ALA A 8 20.46 -7.91 25.80
CA ALA A 8 20.99 -6.57 26.03
C ALA A 8 20.90 -5.71 24.75
N LEU A 9 20.02 -4.71 24.76
CA LEU A 9 19.91 -3.69 23.72
C LEU A 9 20.95 -2.60 23.99
N MET A 10 22.10 -2.68 23.32
CA MET A 10 23.12 -1.63 23.39
C MET A 10 22.68 -0.44 22.52
N LEU A 11 22.30 0.65 23.17
CA LEU A 11 21.92 1.90 22.51
C LEU A 11 23.16 2.79 22.38
N PRO A 12 23.39 3.45 21.22
CA PRO A 12 24.43 4.46 21.07
C PRO A 12 24.30 5.56 22.13
N GLU A 13 25.41 6.13 22.61
CA GLU A 13 25.39 7.22 23.62
C GLU A 13 24.58 8.46 23.19
N GLN A 14 24.39 8.63 21.87
CA GLN A 14 23.67 9.75 21.26
C GLN A 14 22.22 9.40 20.89
N ALA A 15 21.75 8.20 21.21
CA ALA A 15 20.44 7.75 20.81
C ALA A 15 19.35 8.49 21.62
N SER A 16 18.45 9.16 20.91
CA SER A 16 17.29 9.88 21.47
C SER A 16 16.01 9.47 20.74
N ASN A 17 14.85 9.65 21.36
CA ASN A 17 13.52 9.22 20.84
C ASN A 17 13.41 7.70 20.62
N ILE A 18 13.95 6.91 21.55
CA ILE A 18 13.95 5.46 21.45
C ILE A 18 12.64 4.92 22.03
N ARG A 19 11.86 4.21 21.22
CA ARG A 19 10.64 3.52 21.65
C ARG A 19 10.84 2.02 21.50
N LEU A 20 10.92 1.31 22.63
CA LEU A 20 10.92 -0.15 22.63
C LEU A 20 9.47 -0.63 22.66
N GLN A 21 9.08 -1.42 21.67
CA GLN A 21 7.74 -2.02 21.60
C GLN A 21 7.87 -3.51 21.33
N SER A 22 7.30 -4.32 22.21
CA SER A 22 7.09 -5.75 21.97
C SER A 22 5.74 -5.94 21.29
N SER A 23 5.71 -6.71 20.21
CA SER A 23 4.47 -7.14 19.58
C SER A 23 4.53 -8.64 19.36
N GLU A 24 3.59 -9.35 19.98
CA GLU A 24 3.48 -10.80 19.90
C GLU A 24 2.48 -11.22 18.83
N THR A 25 1.58 -10.31 18.46
CA THR A 25 0.55 -10.55 17.44
C THR A 25 0.65 -9.57 16.26
N PRO A 26 0.27 -9.99 15.03
CA PRO A 26 0.16 -9.08 13.88
C PRO A 26 -0.77 -7.88 14.14
N GLN A 27 -1.77 -8.05 14.99
CA GLN A 27 -2.72 -7.00 15.40
C GLN A 27 -2.04 -5.91 16.24
N GLU A 28 -1.11 -6.28 17.12
CA GLU A 28 -0.30 -5.31 17.90
C GLU A 28 0.67 -4.55 17.01
N ILE A 29 1.34 -5.25 16.08
CA ILE A 29 2.19 -4.60 15.07
C ILE A 29 1.37 -3.60 14.25
N PHE A 30 0.17 -3.99 13.81
CA PHE A 30 -0.74 -3.12 13.09
C PHE A 30 -1.11 -1.88 13.92
N ARG A 31 -1.59 -2.07 15.16
CA ARG A 31 -1.94 -0.98 16.08
C ARG A 31 -0.80 -0.01 16.34
N ASN A 32 0.41 -0.52 16.56
CA ASN A 32 1.59 0.30 16.82
C ASN A 32 1.98 1.18 15.62
N ASN A 33 1.76 0.70 14.39
CA ASN A 33 1.94 1.50 13.18
C ASN A 33 0.80 2.51 12.95
N LEU A 34 -0.39 2.32 13.55
CA LEU A 34 -1.48 3.31 13.45
C LEU A 34 -1.13 4.61 14.15
N ASP A 35 -0.54 4.55 15.35
CA ASP A 35 -0.16 5.76 16.10
C ASP A 35 0.78 6.64 15.26
N ALA A 36 1.79 6.04 14.62
CA ALA A 36 2.73 6.77 13.76
C ALA A 36 2.08 7.37 12.50
N LEU A 37 1.07 6.69 11.93
CA LEU A 37 0.31 7.19 10.77
C LEU A 37 -0.63 8.35 11.15
N VAL A 38 -1.15 8.32 12.37
CA VAL A 38 -2.08 9.31 12.93
C VAL A 38 -1.34 10.57 13.41
N ASP A 39 -0.18 10.42 14.05
CA ASP A 39 0.57 11.52 14.69
C ASP A 39 1.36 12.43 13.72
N GLY A 40 1.52 12.03 12.45
CA GLY A 40 2.25 12.82 11.47
C GLY A 40 1.60 14.20 11.18
N PRO A 41 2.36 15.21 10.71
CA PRO A 41 1.78 16.48 10.27
C PRO A 41 0.85 16.30 9.05
N TRP A 42 -0.12 17.20 8.86
CA TRP A 42 -1.00 17.20 7.68
C TRP A 42 -0.17 17.27 6.40
N GLY A 43 -0.37 16.31 5.49
CA GLY A 43 0.38 16.20 4.24
C GLY A 43 -0.49 16.26 3.00
N GLY A 44 0.07 15.80 1.88
CA GLY A 44 -0.63 15.65 0.61
C GLY A 44 -1.62 14.49 0.61
N VAL A 45 -2.13 14.15 -0.57
CA VAL A 45 -3.23 13.20 -0.78
C VAL A 45 -2.93 11.83 -0.17
N ILE A 46 -1.69 11.32 -0.34
CA ILE A 46 -1.30 10.02 0.23
C ILE A 46 -1.41 10.05 1.75
N ASN A 47 -0.87 11.08 2.41
CA ASN A 47 -0.86 11.17 3.87
C ASN A 47 -2.28 11.27 4.43
N THR A 48 -3.13 12.09 3.81
CA THR A 48 -4.54 12.21 4.22
C THR A 48 -5.31 10.91 4.00
N GLY A 49 -5.17 10.28 2.84
CA GLY A 49 -5.82 8.98 2.56
C GLY A 49 -5.32 7.85 3.46
N SER A 50 -4.01 7.80 3.73
CA SER A 50 -3.38 6.79 4.60
C SER A 50 -3.85 6.85 6.05
N ARG A 51 -4.40 7.97 6.53
CA ARG A 51 -5.01 8.05 7.87
C ARG A 51 -6.42 7.46 7.91
N LEU A 52 -7.17 7.59 6.82
CA LEU A 52 -8.56 7.16 6.77
C LEU A 52 -8.70 5.65 6.98
N ILE A 53 -7.82 4.83 6.40
CA ILE A 53 -7.91 3.37 6.52
C ILE A 53 -7.69 2.88 7.97
N PRO A 54 -6.57 3.22 8.65
CA PRO A 54 -6.37 3.03 10.08
C PRO A 54 -7.55 3.46 10.96
N LEU A 55 -8.02 4.69 10.78
CA LEU A 55 -9.10 5.25 11.59
C LEU A 55 -10.42 4.50 11.35
N SER A 56 -10.70 4.12 10.11
CA SER A 56 -11.87 3.30 9.75
C SER A 56 -11.84 1.94 10.42
N LEU A 57 -10.68 1.29 10.45
CA LEU A 57 -10.49 0.00 11.10
C LEU A 57 -10.59 0.13 12.63
N ALA A 58 -9.99 1.18 13.21
CA ALA A 58 -10.10 1.47 14.63
C ALA A 58 -11.55 1.69 15.04
N TRP A 59 -12.29 2.54 14.31
CA TRP A 59 -13.72 2.80 14.49
C TRP A 59 -14.54 1.50 14.49
N ARG A 60 -14.40 0.67 13.46
CA ARG A 60 -15.13 -0.62 13.34
C ARG A 60 -14.79 -1.61 14.46
N SER A 61 -13.64 -1.45 15.13
CA SER A 61 -13.20 -2.33 16.21
C SER A 61 -13.73 -1.93 17.59
N LEU A 62 -14.39 -0.77 17.72
CA LEU A 62 -14.90 -0.27 19.00
C LEU A 62 -16.11 -1.08 19.45
N ALA A 63 -16.11 -1.45 20.74
CA ALA A 63 -17.26 -2.11 21.36
C ALA A 63 -18.43 -1.14 21.60
N ASP A 64 -18.13 0.12 21.93
CA ASP A 64 -19.12 1.19 22.14
C ASP A 64 -18.78 2.43 21.31
N HIS A 65 -19.69 2.74 20.38
CA HIS A 65 -19.58 3.86 19.46
C HIS A 65 -20.13 5.18 20.04
N GLN A 66 -20.56 5.20 21.30
CA GLN A 66 -21.05 6.41 22.00
C GLN A 66 -20.02 7.01 22.97
N SER A 67 -18.93 6.29 23.25
CA SER A 67 -17.86 6.76 24.13
C SER A 67 -17.17 8.02 23.61
N ALA A 68 -16.51 8.77 24.51
CA ALA A 68 -15.74 9.96 24.12
C ALA A 68 -14.65 9.63 23.08
N ALA A 69 -13.90 8.56 23.30
CA ALA A 69 -12.87 8.08 22.36
C ALA A 69 -13.46 7.68 20.98
N ALA A 70 -14.69 7.15 20.96
CA ALA A 70 -15.38 6.90 19.70
C ALA A 70 -15.68 8.21 18.97
N ASN A 71 -16.23 9.20 19.67
CA ASN A 71 -16.52 10.51 19.07
C ASN A 71 -15.25 11.19 18.51
N ASP A 72 -14.12 11.07 19.21
CA ASP A 72 -12.83 11.59 18.73
C ASP A 72 -12.41 10.91 17.41
N ILE A 73 -12.45 9.57 17.35
CA ILE A 73 -12.12 8.83 16.11
C ILE A 73 -13.08 9.20 14.98
N ARG A 74 -14.38 9.30 15.26
CA ARG A 74 -15.38 9.70 14.27
C ARG A 74 -15.07 11.09 13.72
N GLN A 75 -14.76 12.04 14.58
CA GLN A 75 -14.40 13.40 14.19
C GLN A 75 -13.12 13.40 13.34
N MET A 76 -12.08 12.67 13.74
CA MET A 76 -10.85 12.53 12.95
C MET A 76 -11.11 11.95 11.56
N ILE A 77 -12.01 10.96 11.42
CA ILE A 77 -12.42 10.45 10.11
C ILE A 77 -13.08 11.57 9.31
N GLN A 78 -14.06 12.27 9.88
CA GLN A 78 -14.78 13.35 9.19
C GLN A 78 -13.85 14.48 8.73
N ASP A 79 -12.91 14.89 9.58
CA ASP A 79 -11.94 15.95 9.28
C ASP A 79 -11.00 15.54 8.14
N ASN A 80 -10.49 14.29 8.15
CA ASN A 80 -9.64 13.78 7.08
C ASN A 80 -10.40 13.61 5.75
N ARG A 81 -11.68 13.21 5.79
CA ARG A 81 -12.52 13.15 4.59
C ARG A 81 -12.75 14.53 3.99
N LEU A 82 -13.11 15.51 4.82
CA LEU A 82 -13.26 16.90 4.38
C LEU A 82 -11.94 17.44 3.80
N ARG A 83 -10.82 17.17 4.46
CA ARG A 83 -9.49 17.55 3.95
C ARG A 83 -9.20 16.92 2.60
N LEU A 84 -9.53 15.64 2.42
CA LEU A 84 -9.35 14.98 1.13
C LEU A 84 -10.18 15.66 0.04
N MET A 85 -11.44 16.03 0.31
CA MET A 85 -12.25 16.80 -0.64
C MET A 85 -11.63 18.16 -1.00
N GLN A 86 -10.94 18.82 -0.07
CA GLN A 86 -10.23 20.08 -0.35
C GLN A 86 -8.97 19.91 -1.22
N LEU A 87 -8.42 18.69 -1.28
CA LEU A 87 -7.28 18.35 -2.14
C LEU A 87 -7.70 17.88 -3.53
N ALA A 88 -9.01 17.76 -3.78
CA ALA A 88 -9.52 17.35 -5.07
C ALA A 88 -9.41 18.51 -6.08
N GLY A 89 -8.70 18.27 -7.17
CA GLY A 89 -8.62 19.17 -8.31
C GLY A 89 -9.81 19.01 -9.28
N PRO A 90 -9.74 19.64 -10.47
CA PRO A 90 -10.77 19.56 -11.49
C PRO A 90 -11.17 18.13 -11.83
N GLY A 91 -12.48 17.88 -11.95
CA GLY A 91 -13.01 16.53 -12.23
C GLY A 91 -12.82 15.53 -11.08
N ALA A 92 -12.62 16.02 -9.85
CA ALA A 92 -12.36 15.21 -8.66
C ALA A 92 -11.16 14.26 -8.82
N ARG A 93 -10.11 14.79 -9.47
CA ARG A 93 -8.82 14.12 -9.66
C ARG A 93 -7.80 14.67 -8.68
N PHE A 94 -6.83 13.84 -8.33
CA PHE A 94 -5.89 14.16 -7.26
C PHE A 94 -4.45 14.21 -7.77
N THR A 95 -3.73 15.25 -7.37
CA THR A 95 -2.27 15.37 -7.51
C THR A 95 -1.61 15.08 -6.16
N TRP A 96 -0.28 15.09 -6.08
CA TRP A 96 0.42 14.76 -4.83
C TRP A 96 0.05 15.70 -3.68
N TRP A 97 -0.04 17.00 -3.93
CA TRP A 97 -0.34 18.03 -2.93
C TRP A 97 -1.75 18.63 -3.04
N GLY A 98 -2.59 18.16 -3.96
CA GLY A 98 -3.90 18.74 -4.24
C GLY A 98 -3.82 20.07 -5.01
N GLU A 99 -2.78 20.24 -5.80
CA GLU A 99 -2.57 21.37 -6.71
C GLU A 99 -3.40 21.23 -7.99
N ASP A 100 -3.65 22.36 -8.65
CA ASP A 100 -4.25 22.42 -9.98
C ASP A 100 -3.34 21.74 -11.02
N GLY A 101 -3.86 20.72 -11.70
CA GLY A 101 -3.09 19.99 -12.70
C GLY A 101 -3.84 18.77 -13.24
N ASN A 102 -3.19 18.06 -14.17
CA ASN A 102 -3.70 16.77 -14.59
C ASN A 102 -3.45 15.77 -13.45
N GLY A 103 -4.51 15.36 -12.76
CA GLY A 103 -4.38 14.46 -11.61
C GLY A 103 -3.78 13.11 -12.00
N ASP A 104 -3.10 12.48 -11.05
CA ASP A 104 -2.51 11.16 -11.20
C ASP A 104 -3.58 10.08 -10.97
N ALA A 105 -3.68 9.10 -11.88
CA ALA A 105 -4.70 8.07 -11.78
C ALA A 105 -4.54 7.17 -10.55
N PHE A 106 -3.32 6.88 -10.12
CA PHE A 106 -3.06 6.08 -8.93
C PHE A 106 -3.45 6.84 -7.66
N LEU A 107 -3.06 8.12 -7.52
CA LEU A 107 -3.44 8.98 -6.40
C LEU A 107 -4.95 9.21 -6.35
N THR A 108 -5.58 9.39 -7.51
CA THR A 108 -7.03 9.55 -7.62
C THR A 108 -7.74 8.31 -7.13
N ALA A 109 -7.31 7.13 -7.59
CA ALA A 109 -7.84 5.86 -7.13
C ALA A 109 -7.62 5.62 -5.63
N TRP A 110 -6.43 5.95 -5.11
CA TRP A 110 -6.10 5.83 -3.69
C TRP A 110 -7.00 6.71 -2.81
N ALA A 111 -7.14 7.99 -3.18
CA ALA A 111 -7.98 8.94 -2.46
C ALA A 111 -9.42 8.45 -2.40
N TRP A 112 -9.97 8.04 -3.55
CA TRP A 112 -11.33 7.53 -3.61
C TRP A 112 -11.51 6.25 -2.80
N TYR A 113 -10.58 5.30 -2.90
CA TYR A 113 -10.64 4.08 -2.11
C TYR A 113 -10.58 4.35 -0.59
N ALA A 114 -9.73 5.29 -0.16
CA ALA A 114 -9.63 5.69 1.24
C ALA A 114 -10.93 6.34 1.76
N ASP A 115 -11.56 7.23 0.96
CA ASP A 115 -12.85 7.82 1.31
C ASP A 115 -13.99 6.78 1.33
N TRP A 116 -13.96 5.82 0.41
CA TRP A 116 -14.90 4.70 0.38
C TRP A 116 -14.83 3.90 1.68
N GLN A 117 -13.64 3.50 2.12
CA GLN A 117 -13.46 2.77 3.38
C GLN A 117 -13.97 3.56 4.59
N ALA A 118 -13.66 4.85 4.65
CA ALA A 118 -14.12 5.76 5.70
C ALA A 118 -15.64 5.87 5.75
N SER A 119 -16.28 6.00 4.60
CA SER A 119 -17.72 6.09 4.53
C SER A 119 -18.42 4.79 4.87
N GLN A 120 -17.86 3.65 4.46
CA GLN A 120 -18.35 2.34 4.89
C GLN A 120 -18.25 2.19 6.42
N ALA A 121 -17.18 2.70 7.04
CA ALA A 121 -17.02 2.67 8.50
C ALA A 121 -18.07 3.55 9.21
N LEU A 122 -18.39 4.72 8.65
CA LEU A 122 -19.37 5.64 9.22
C LEU A 122 -20.83 5.30 8.84
N GLY A 123 -21.07 4.28 8.02
CA GLY A 123 -22.40 3.93 7.53
C GLY A 123 -23.00 4.99 6.59
N VAL A 124 -22.16 5.77 5.91
CA VAL A 124 -22.59 6.78 4.94
C VAL A 124 -22.82 6.10 3.59
N THR A 125 -24.07 6.13 3.12
CA THR A 125 -24.42 5.68 1.78
C THR A 125 -23.85 6.63 0.75
N GLN A 126 -23.12 6.09 -0.23
CA GLN A 126 -22.57 6.86 -1.34
C GLN A 126 -23.24 6.49 -2.65
N GLN A 127 -23.37 7.47 -3.54
CA GLN A 127 -23.91 7.25 -4.87
C GLN A 127 -22.89 6.47 -5.72
N PRO A 128 -23.30 5.45 -6.49
CA PRO A 128 -22.39 4.66 -7.32
C PRO A 128 -21.56 5.49 -8.30
N GLU A 129 -22.12 6.61 -8.77
CA GLU A 129 -21.52 7.52 -9.75
C GLU A 129 -20.31 8.27 -9.17
N TYR A 130 -20.20 8.36 -7.84
CA TYR A 130 -19.12 9.08 -7.16
C TYR A 130 -17.74 8.47 -7.44
N TRP A 131 -17.69 7.17 -7.74
CA TRP A 131 -16.47 6.41 -8.02
C TRP A 131 -16.11 6.37 -9.50
N GLN A 132 -16.95 6.92 -10.37
CA GLN A 132 -16.70 6.89 -11.81
C GLN A 132 -15.42 7.64 -12.17
N HIS A 133 -15.11 8.73 -11.45
CA HIS A 133 -13.88 9.51 -11.62
C HIS A 133 -12.60 8.68 -11.45
N MET A 134 -12.61 7.68 -10.55
CA MET A 134 -11.49 6.74 -10.39
C MET A 134 -11.31 5.87 -11.64
N LEU A 135 -12.40 5.33 -12.20
CA LEU A 135 -12.34 4.48 -13.38
C LEU A 135 -12.02 5.26 -14.65
N ASP A 136 -12.53 6.47 -14.79
CA ASP A 136 -12.25 7.37 -15.92
C ASP A 136 -10.76 7.76 -15.92
N SER A 137 -10.23 8.17 -14.76
CA SER A 137 -8.81 8.50 -14.60
C SER A 137 -7.91 7.30 -14.91
N TYR A 138 -8.29 6.10 -14.42
CA TYR A 138 -7.60 4.87 -14.78
C TYR A 138 -7.65 4.59 -16.29
N ALA A 139 -8.83 4.67 -16.91
CA ALA A 139 -8.99 4.37 -18.34
C ALA A 139 -8.17 5.32 -19.23
N GLU A 140 -8.06 6.59 -18.85
CA GLU A 140 -7.27 7.59 -19.59
C GLU A 140 -5.75 7.38 -19.46
N GLN A 141 -5.27 6.90 -18.31
CA GLN A 141 -3.83 6.86 -18.00
C GLN A 141 -3.24 5.44 -17.98
N ALA A 142 -4.06 4.38 -18.00
CA ALA A 142 -3.65 2.99 -17.78
C ALA A 142 -2.49 2.53 -18.66
N ASP A 143 -2.38 3.01 -19.89
CA ASP A 143 -1.29 2.61 -20.81
C ASP A 143 0.08 3.16 -20.39
N ASN A 144 0.12 4.26 -19.64
CA ASN A 144 1.33 4.88 -19.12
C ASN A 144 1.59 4.56 -17.64
N MET A 145 0.71 3.78 -17.01
CA MET A 145 0.85 3.42 -15.59
C MET A 145 1.71 2.17 -15.41
N PRO A 146 2.55 2.12 -14.34
CA PRO A 146 3.20 0.90 -13.91
C PRO A 146 2.20 -0.24 -13.69
N LEU A 147 2.59 -1.47 -14.03
CA LEU A 147 1.73 -2.65 -13.88
C LEU A 147 1.25 -2.84 -12.43
N LEU A 148 2.11 -2.54 -11.45
CA LEU A 148 1.77 -2.62 -10.03
C LEU A 148 0.66 -1.65 -9.66
N HIS A 149 0.74 -0.38 -10.11
CA HIS A 149 -0.31 0.60 -9.87
C HIS A 149 -1.62 0.16 -10.49
N ARG A 150 -1.60 -0.32 -11.73
CA ARG A 150 -2.81 -0.81 -12.40
C ARG A 150 -3.45 -1.97 -11.63
N ALA A 151 -2.65 -2.93 -11.17
CA ALA A 151 -3.14 -4.05 -10.38
C ALA A 151 -3.76 -3.61 -9.04
N LEU A 152 -3.16 -2.63 -8.36
CA LEU A 152 -3.68 -2.06 -7.11
C LEU A 152 -5.00 -1.32 -7.32
N VAL A 153 -5.09 -0.46 -8.33
CA VAL A 153 -6.32 0.27 -8.67
C VAL A 153 -7.47 -0.70 -8.95
N LEU A 154 -7.21 -1.77 -9.72
CA LEU A 154 -8.23 -2.78 -10.00
C LEU A 154 -8.59 -3.64 -8.79
N ALA A 155 -7.66 -3.86 -7.86
CA ALA A 155 -7.95 -4.52 -6.60
C ALA A 155 -8.94 -3.72 -5.75
N TRP A 156 -8.71 -2.42 -5.61
CA TRP A 156 -9.62 -1.51 -4.92
C TRP A 156 -10.98 -1.44 -5.61
N ALA A 157 -10.99 -1.30 -6.94
CA ALA A 157 -12.23 -1.30 -7.72
C ALA A 157 -13.06 -2.58 -7.51
N GLN A 158 -12.42 -3.75 -7.45
CA GLN A 158 -13.11 -5.01 -7.17
C GLN A 158 -13.65 -5.08 -5.75
N GLU A 159 -12.95 -4.51 -4.76
CA GLU A 159 -13.43 -4.45 -3.37
C GLU A 159 -14.63 -3.51 -3.20
N MET A 160 -14.63 -2.43 -3.98
CA MET A 160 -15.75 -1.48 -4.10
C MET A 160 -16.92 -2.02 -4.94
N ASN A 161 -16.85 -3.26 -5.43
CA ASN A 161 -17.82 -3.89 -6.33
C ASN A 161 -18.03 -3.17 -7.68
N LEU A 162 -17.00 -2.50 -8.19
CA LEU A 162 -17.03 -1.82 -9.48
C LEU A 162 -16.83 -2.78 -10.67
N PRO A 163 -17.37 -2.47 -11.86
CA PRO A 163 -17.25 -3.31 -13.04
C PRO A 163 -15.84 -3.26 -13.65
N CYS A 164 -14.95 -4.15 -13.20
CA CYS A 164 -13.54 -4.18 -13.61
C CYS A 164 -13.14 -5.33 -14.54
N LYS A 165 -14.08 -6.20 -14.98
CA LYS A 165 -13.75 -7.43 -15.73
C LYS A 165 -12.99 -7.16 -17.04
N THR A 166 -13.39 -6.15 -17.81
CA THR A 166 -12.72 -5.78 -19.07
C THR A 166 -11.35 -5.17 -18.80
N LEU A 167 -11.24 -4.31 -17.78
CA LEU A 167 -9.99 -3.69 -17.36
C LEU A 167 -8.97 -4.72 -16.86
N LEU A 168 -9.43 -5.75 -16.13
CA LEU A 168 -8.61 -6.88 -15.68
C LEU A 168 -8.06 -7.70 -16.85
N LYS A 169 -8.86 -7.93 -17.90
CA LYS A 169 -8.37 -8.59 -19.12
C LYS A 169 -7.30 -7.75 -19.81
N GLY A 170 -7.51 -6.44 -19.92
CA GLY A 170 -6.51 -5.54 -20.51
C GLY A 170 -5.20 -5.50 -19.72
N LEU A 171 -5.26 -5.59 -18.39
CA LEU A 171 -4.07 -5.71 -17.54
C LEU A 171 -3.37 -7.07 -17.72
N ASP A 172 -4.11 -8.16 -17.76
CA ASP A 172 -3.58 -9.51 -17.99
C ASP A 172 -2.86 -9.61 -19.34
N GLU A 173 -3.43 -9.03 -20.40
CA GLU A 173 -2.78 -8.92 -21.71
C GLU A 173 -1.54 -8.03 -21.68
N ALA A 174 -1.55 -6.93 -20.90
CA ALA A 174 -0.37 -6.06 -20.74
C ALA A 174 0.78 -6.79 -20.02
N ILE A 175 0.47 -7.60 -19.01
CA ILE A 175 1.43 -8.47 -18.32
C ILE A 175 1.97 -9.52 -19.30
N ALA A 176 1.09 -10.17 -20.08
CA ALA A 176 1.50 -11.17 -21.08
C ALA A 176 2.42 -10.57 -22.15
N ARG A 177 2.12 -9.35 -22.62
CA ARG A 177 2.96 -8.60 -23.58
C ARG A 177 4.31 -8.21 -23.00
N ARG A 178 4.37 -7.83 -21.72
CA ARG A 178 5.63 -7.44 -21.06
C ARG A 178 6.56 -8.65 -20.84
N GLY A 179 6.01 -9.84 -20.60
CA GLY A 179 6.79 -11.06 -20.41
C GLY A 179 7.70 -11.01 -19.17
N THR A 180 8.71 -11.88 -19.14
CA THR A 180 9.80 -11.81 -18.15
C THR A 180 10.87 -10.87 -18.69
N LYS A 181 11.13 -9.76 -18.01
CA LYS A 181 12.37 -9.01 -18.25
C LYS A 181 13.54 -9.89 -17.78
N ASP A 182 14.48 -10.21 -18.66
CA ASP A 182 15.73 -10.95 -18.37
C ASP A 182 16.75 -10.12 -17.57
N GLU A 183 16.29 -9.09 -16.86
CA GLU A 183 17.13 -8.31 -15.97
C GLU A 183 17.36 -9.13 -14.70
N ASP A 184 18.54 -9.77 -14.66
CA ASP A 184 19.05 -10.45 -13.48
C ASP A 184 19.07 -9.49 -12.29
N PHE A 185 18.64 -9.98 -11.13
CA PHE A 185 18.67 -9.22 -9.90
C PHE A 185 20.14 -8.93 -9.56
N SER A 186 20.59 -7.70 -9.78
CA SER A 186 21.84 -7.27 -9.16
C SER A 186 21.62 -7.18 -7.65
N GLU A 187 22.61 -7.52 -6.82
CA GLU A 187 22.52 -7.38 -5.35
C GLU A 187 22.28 -5.92 -4.91
N GLU A 188 22.50 -4.95 -5.81
CA GLU A 188 22.26 -3.51 -5.65
C GLU A 188 20.79 -3.08 -5.81
N ASP A 189 19.92 -3.89 -6.42
CA ASP A 189 18.50 -3.55 -6.63
C ASP A 189 17.62 -3.75 -5.39
N ILE A 190 18.19 -4.26 -4.30
CA ILE A 190 17.58 -4.18 -2.97
C ILE A 190 18.03 -2.86 -2.35
N ARG A 191 17.49 -1.76 -2.88
CA ARG A 191 17.50 -0.47 -2.18
C ARG A 191 16.84 -0.61 -0.81
N ASP A 192 17.10 0.37 0.04
CA ASP A 192 16.94 0.30 1.48
C ASP A 192 15.56 -0.27 1.86
N ILE A 193 15.47 -1.06 2.93
CA ILE A 193 14.20 -1.67 3.39
C ILE A 193 13.08 -0.61 3.61
N ASN A 194 13.49 0.66 3.70
CA ASN A 194 12.64 1.81 3.89
C ASN A 194 12.02 2.37 2.59
N ASP A 195 12.50 1.99 1.41
CA ASP A 195 12.02 2.52 0.13
C ASP A 195 10.73 1.80 -0.33
N SER A 196 9.73 2.59 -0.73
CA SER A 196 8.41 2.08 -1.07
C SER A 196 8.40 1.43 -2.45
N LEU A 197 8.13 0.13 -2.53
CA LEU A 197 7.92 -0.58 -3.80
C LEU A 197 6.80 0.06 -4.66
N ILE A 198 5.82 0.68 -4.01
CA ILE A 198 4.67 1.28 -4.66
C ILE A 198 4.99 2.70 -5.16
N LEU A 199 5.77 3.49 -4.44
CA LEU A 199 5.97 4.91 -4.77
C LEU A 199 7.35 5.20 -5.36
N ASP A 200 8.39 4.48 -4.94
CA ASP A 200 9.77 4.70 -5.38
C ASP A 200 10.12 3.85 -6.60
N THR A 201 9.82 2.54 -6.57
CA THR A 201 10.22 1.60 -7.64
C THR A 201 9.04 0.78 -8.22
N PRO A 202 7.95 1.42 -8.70
CA PRO A 202 6.75 0.71 -9.16
C PRO A 202 6.91 -0.07 -10.47
N GLU A 203 8.02 0.14 -11.20
CA GLU A 203 8.33 -0.55 -12.46
C GLU A 203 9.42 -1.62 -12.34
N SER A 204 9.92 -1.85 -11.12
CA SER A 204 10.96 -2.84 -10.85
C SER A 204 10.51 -4.27 -11.22
N PRO A 205 11.44 -5.20 -11.49
CA PRO A 205 11.10 -6.60 -11.72
C PRO A 205 10.31 -7.24 -10.55
N LEU A 206 10.57 -6.80 -9.32
CA LEU A 206 9.81 -7.21 -8.14
C LEU A 206 8.38 -6.65 -8.17
N ALA A 207 8.20 -5.38 -8.50
CA ALA A 207 6.88 -4.77 -8.64
C ALA A 207 6.05 -5.47 -9.73
N ASP A 208 6.68 -5.87 -10.84
CA ASP A 208 6.03 -6.64 -11.91
C ASP A 208 5.59 -8.03 -11.45
N ALA A 209 6.45 -8.73 -10.71
CA ALA A 209 6.12 -10.03 -10.14
C ALA A 209 4.94 -9.92 -9.16
N VAL A 210 4.92 -8.88 -8.31
CA VAL A 210 3.80 -8.60 -7.40
C VAL A 210 2.53 -8.27 -8.19
N ALA A 211 2.63 -7.44 -9.22
CA ALA A 211 1.51 -7.08 -10.09
C ALA A 211 0.89 -8.31 -10.76
N ASN A 212 1.72 -9.24 -11.23
CA ASN A 212 1.27 -10.49 -11.83
C ASN A 212 0.51 -11.37 -10.82
N VAL A 213 1.10 -11.62 -9.64
CA VAL A 213 0.44 -12.42 -8.59
C VAL A 213 -0.87 -11.79 -8.12
N LEU A 214 -0.89 -10.46 -7.97
CA LEU A 214 -2.11 -9.73 -7.62
C LEU A 214 -3.17 -9.90 -8.71
N THR A 215 -2.81 -9.66 -9.98
CA THR A 215 -3.72 -9.82 -11.13
C THR A 215 -4.29 -11.23 -11.23
N MET A 216 -3.47 -12.27 -11.05
CA MET A 216 -3.94 -13.66 -11.01
C MET A 216 -5.00 -13.88 -9.92
N THR A 217 -4.80 -13.28 -8.75
CA THR A 217 -5.74 -13.38 -7.63
C THR A 217 -7.07 -12.70 -7.97
N LEU A 218 -7.01 -11.51 -8.58
CA LEU A 218 -8.18 -10.74 -9.01
C LEU A 218 -8.97 -11.48 -10.12
N LEU A 219 -8.26 -12.04 -11.11
CA LEU A 219 -8.86 -12.84 -12.18
C LEU A 219 -9.58 -14.08 -11.62
N LYS A 220 -8.95 -14.79 -10.69
CA LYS A 220 -9.56 -15.94 -10.01
C LYS A 220 -10.83 -15.53 -9.27
N LYS A 221 -10.79 -14.44 -8.51
CA LYS A 221 -11.96 -13.88 -7.80
C LYS A 221 -13.07 -13.46 -8.78
N ALA A 222 -12.71 -12.95 -9.96
CA ALA A 222 -13.64 -12.58 -11.02
C ALA A 222 -14.09 -13.75 -11.92
N GLN A 223 -13.64 -14.98 -11.64
CA GLN A 223 -13.88 -16.19 -12.45
C GLN A 223 -13.42 -16.05 -13.92
N LEU A 224 -12.31 -15.35 -14.14
CA LEU A 224 -11.69 -15.16 -15.45
C LEU A 224 -10.45 -16.06 -15.60
N LYS A 225 -10.17 -16.47 -16.84
CA LYS A 225 -8.94 -17.19 -17.19
C LYS A 225 -7.84 -16.19 -17.55
N SER A 226 -6.64 -16.42 -17.05
CA SER A 226 -5.45 -15.66 -17.45
C SER A 226 -4.94 -16.15 -18.80
N THR A 227 -4.44 -15.20 -19.60
CA THR A 227 -3.75 -15.39 -20.88
C THR A 227 -2.23 -15.45 -20.70
N VAL A 228 -1.73 -15.07 -19.52
CA VAL A 228 -0.30 -15.12 -19.18
C VAL A 228 0.19 -16.57 -19.18
N MET A 229 1.33 -16.82 -19.82
CA MET A 229 1.93 -18.14 -19.91
C MET A 229 2.27 -18.72 -18.51
N PRO A 230 2.07 -20.03 -18.27
CA PRO A 230 2.37 -20.66 -16.97
C PRO A 230 3.80 -20.43 -16.46
N GLN A 231 4.78 -20.33 -17.37
CA GLN A 231 6.17 -20.06 -17.02
C GLN A 231 6.37 -18.66 -16.41
N VAL A 232 5.70 -17.64 -16.96
CA VAL A 232 5.73 -16.27 -16.43
C VAL A 232 5.03 -16.19 -15.07
N GLN A 233 3.96 -16.98 -14.89
CA GLN A 233 3.28 -17.11 -13.60
C GLN A 233 4.19 -17.76 -12.56
N GLN A 234 4.84 -18.88 -12.90
CA GLN A 234 5.77 -19.57 -12.01
C GLN A 234 6.93 -18.67 -11.59
N TYR A 235 7.53 -17.95 -12.56
CA TYR A 235 8.56 -16.96 -12.29
C TYR A 235 8.11 -15.91 -11.27
N ALA A 236 6.93 -15.32 -11.44
CA ALA A 236 6.41 -14.32 -10.51
C ALA A 236 6.22 -14.89 -9.09
N TRP A 237 5.73 -16.14 -8.99
CA TRP A 237 5.62 -16.85 -7.71
C TRP A 237 6.97 -17.09 -7.05
N ASP A 238 7.96 -17.55 -7.81
CA ASP A 238 9.31 -17.83 -7.30
C ASP A 238 10.02 -16.55 -6.85
N LYS A 239 9.85 -15.45 -7.59
CA LYS A 239 10.38 -14.13 -7.22
C LYS A 239 9.73 -13.59 -5.94
N ARG A 240 8.42 -13.73 -5.79
CA ARG A 240 7.73 -13.38 -4.53
C ARG A 240 8.28 -14.19 -3.35
N GLN A 241 8.47 -15.50 -3.52
CA GLN A 241 9.01 -16.36 -2.45
C GLN A 241 10.46 -15.98 -2.12
N THR A 242 11.26 -15.65 -3.13
CA THR A 242 12.64 -15.16 -2.95
C THR A 242 12.67 -13.83 -2.20
N ALA A 243 11.75 -12.91 -2.51
CA ALA A 243 11.58 -11.69 -1.74
C ALA A 243 11.20 -12.02 -0.29
N ILE A 244 10.13 -12.80 -0.05
CA ILE A 244 9.68 -13.14 1.31
C ILE A 244 10.77 -13.87 2.12
N SER A 245 11.52 -14.79 1.50
CA SER A 245 12.58 -15.55 2.16
C SER A 245 13.77 -14.65 2.49
N ARG A 246 14.22 -13.79 1.56
CA ARG A 246 15.29 -12.81 1.82
C ARG A 246 14.87 -11.72 2.81
N TRP A 247 13.60 -11.33 2.84
CA TRP A 247 13.01 -10.47 3.87
C TRP A 247 13.07 -11.15 5.24
N ARG A 248 12.72 -12.43 5.34
CA ARG A 248 12.85 -13.21 6.59
C ARG A 248 14.31 -13.39 7.01
N THR A 249 15.20 -13.69 6.07
CA THR A 249 16.64 -13.88 6.34
C THR A 249 17.34 -12.57 6.67
N ARG A 250 16.95 -11.43 6.08
CA ARG A 250 17.46 -10.09 6.45
C ARG A 250 16.78 -9.50 7.68
N LEU A 251 15.55 -9.85 8.06
CA LEU A 251 15.07 -9.56 9.41
C LEU A 251 15.85 -10.37 10.45
N CYS A 252 16.10 -11.65 10.19
CA CYS A 252 16.98 -12.47 11.04
C CYS A 252 18.43 -12.00 11.04
N CYS A 253 18.96 -11.52 9.90
CA CYS A 253 20.31 -10.98 9.81
C CYS A 253 20.40 -9.55 10.31
N SER A 254 19.40 -8.67 10.20
CA SER A 254 19.43 -7.35 10.82
C SER A 254 19.30 -7.46 12.34
N ILE A 255 18.61 -8.49 12.85
CA ILE A 255 18.71 -8.90 14.26
C ILE A 255 20.13 -9.41 14.61
N ALA A 256 20.92 -9.89 13.64
CA ALA A 256 22.28 -10.41 13.84
C ALA A 256 23.44 -9.53 13.31
N VAL A 257 23.17 -8.42 12.61
CA VAL A 257 24.13 -7.58 11.87
C VAL A 257 24.07 -6.11 12.31
N VAL A 258 23.15 -5.74 13.21
CA VAL A 258 23.33 -4.53 14.05
C VAL A 258 24.62 -4.62 14.89
N THR A 259 25.26 -5.80 14.95
CA THR A 259 26.65 -5.98 15.38
C THR A 259 27.61 -6.03 14.18
N LEU A 260 28.19 -4.88 13.82
CA LEU A 260 29.60 -4.66 13.43
C LEU A 260 29.75 -3.38 12.57
N PRO A 261 30.31 -2.29 13.09
CA PRO A 261 30.71 -1.16 12.25
C PRO A 261 31.95 -1.55 11.44
N ARG A 262 31.85 -1.53 10.10
CA ARG A 262 33.03 -1.44 9.24
C ARG A 262 33.44 0.03 9.13
N ARG A 263 34.52 0.39 9.83
CA ARG A 263 35.51 1.41 9.46
C ARG A 263 36.88 0.87 9.91
N PRO A 264 38.03 1.24 9.31
CA PRO A 264 38.42 2.60 8.89
C PRO A 264 39.15 2.61 7.49
N LEU A 265 39.53 3.73 6.86
CA LEU A 265 40.59 4.69 7.21
C LEU A 265 40.60 5.88 6.21
N PHE A 266 40.93 7.06 6.75
CA PHE A 266 41.19 8.38 6.12
C PHE A 266 40.00 9.13 5.52
#